data_AF-A0A661CP91-F1
#
_entry.id   AF-A0A661CP91-F1
#
_cell.length_a   1.000
_cell.length_b   1.000
_cell.length_c   1.000
_cell.angle_alpha   90.00
_cell.angle_beta   90.00
_cell.angle_gamma   90.00
#
_symmetry.space_group_name_H-M   'P 1'
#
loop_
_entity.id
_entity.type
_entity.pdbx_description
1 polymer ?
#
loop_
_entity_poly.entity_id
_entity_poly.type
_entity_poly.pdbx_seq_one_letter_code
_entity_poly.pdbx_strand_id
1 'polypeptide(L)'
;MLSPDLINASFEILGAIFVLNHCKVLYREKTVAGISIISVAYFLLWGLYNLFYYPHLNQSWSFYAAITITIANTLWVILLLKYSGFFNRFKKVVDYPEII
;
A
#
# COMPACT_ATOMS: atom_id res chain seq x y z
N MET A 1 22.59 -22.12 1.08
CA MET A 1 22.81 -20.90 0.28
C MET A 1 21.59 -20.01 0.44
N LEU A 2 21.77 -18.69 0.47
CA LEU A 2 20.64 -17.74 0.46
C LEU A 2 19.96 -17.84 -0.91
N SER A 3 18.70 -18.29 -0.96
CA SER A 3 17.97 -18.38 -2.24
C SER A 3 17.50 -16.99 -2.65
N PRO A 4 17.34 -16.71 -3.96
CA PRO A 4 16.70 -15.49 -4.44
C PRO A 4 15.32 -15.26 -3.80
N ASP A 5 14.60 -16.35 -3.50
CA ASP A 5 13.33 -16.32 -2.78
C ASP A 5 13.46 -15.71 -1.38
N LEU A 6 14.43 -16.17 -0.58
CA LEU A 6 14.66 -15.62 0.76
C LEU A 6 15.13 -14.16 0.73
N ILE A 7 15.95 -13.78 -0.26
CA ILE A 7 16.37 -12.39 -0.45
C ILE A 7 15.14 -11.52 -0.71
N ASN A 8 14.34 -11.87 -1.71
CA ASN A 8 13.16 -11.11 -2.08
C ASN A 8 12.13 -11.05 -0.93
N ALA A 9 11.87 -12.18 -0.27
CA ALA A 9 11.02 -12.23 0.91
C ALA A 9 11.48 -11.28 2.03
N SER A 10 12.81 -11.16 2.25
CA SER A 10 13.35 -10.24 3.26
C SER A 10 13.08 -8.78 2.90
N PHE A 11 13.22 -8.40 1.62
CA PHE A 11 12.91 -7.04 1.15
C PHE A 11 11.42 -6.72 1.30
N GLU A 12 10.55 -7.66 0.97
CA GLU A 12 9.10 -7.45 1.12
C GLU A 12 8.66 -7.35 2.59
N ILE A 13 9.22 -8.17 3.49
CA ILE A 13 8.95 -8.06 4.93
C ILE A 13 9.44 -6.71 5.47
N LEU A 14 10.66 -6.29 5.11
CA LEU A 14 11.19 -4.98 5.50
C LEU A 14 10.33 -3.85 4.94
N GLY A 15 9.92 -3.95 3.68
CA GLY A 15 8.99 -3.03 3.04
C GLY A 15 7.67 -2.93 3.81
N ALA A 16 7.09 -4.06 4.21
CA ALA A 16 5.87 -4.10 5.01
C ALA A 16 6.04 -3.35 6.35
N ILE A 17 7.18 -3.53 7.04
CA ILE A 17 7.47 -2.81 8.29
C ILE A 17 7.50 -1.30 8.08
N PHE A 18 8.14 -0.82 7.00
CA PHE A 18 8.18 0.61 6.70
C PHE A 18 6.81 1.17 6.29
N VAL A 19 6.01 0.41 5.55
CA VAL A 19 4.62 0.79 5.24
C VAL A 19 3.79 0.87 6.53
N LEU A 20 3.94 -0.09 7.45
CA LEU A 20 3.27 -0.04 8.76
C LEU A 20 3.73 1.17 9.60
N ASN A 21 4.98 1.62 9.46
CA ASN A 21 5.43 2.86 10.09
C ASN A 21 4.69 4.08 9.52
N HIS A 22 4.46 4.15 8.21
CA HIS A 22 3.59 5.18 7.62
C HIS A 22 2.17 5.11 8.19
N CYS A 23 1.59 3.91 8.31
CA CYS A 23 0.28 3.71 8.93
C CYS A 23 0.24 4.23 10.37
N LYS A 24 1.27 3.92 11.17
CA LYS A 24 1.39 4.37 12.57
C LYS A 24 1.42 5.89 12.67
N VAL A 25 2.27 6.54 11.87
CA VAL A 25 2.38 8.01 11.84
C VAL A 25 1.04 8.62 11.40
N LEU A 26 0.46 8.12 10.32
CA LEU A 26 -0.79 8.64 9.79
C LEU A 26 -1.96 8.46 10.77
N TYR A 27 -2.04 7.33 11.47
CA TYR A 27 -3.06 7.08 12.49
C TYR A 27 -2.92 8.03 13.69
N ARG A 28 -1.69 8.38 14.07
CA ARG A 28 -1.40 9.32 15.16
C ARG A 28 -1.74 10.75 14.77
N GLU A 29 -1.28 11.21 13.60
CA GLU A 29 -1.42 12.60 13.17
C GLU A 29 -2.78 12.91 12.53
N LYS A 30 -3.49 11.89 12.02
CA LYS A 30 -4.82 11.98 11.38
C LYS A 30 -4.89 13.01 10.23
N THR A 31 -3.76 13.33 9.62
CA THR A 31 -3.63 14.29 8.52
C THR A 31 -2.75 13.72 7.42
N VAL A 32 -3.08 14.04 6.17
CA VAL A 32 -2.34 13.63 4.98
C VAL A 32 -1.80 14.88 4.29
N ALA A 33 -0.48 14.99 4.15
CA ALA A 33 0.15 16.10 3.46
C ALA A 33 1.24 15.57 2.50
N GLY A 34 1.18 15.99 1.23
CA GLY A 34 2.23 15.72 0.24
C GLY A 34 2.32 14.27 -0.27
N ILE A 35 1.33 13.41 -0.01
CA ILE A 35 1.31 12.02 -0.47
C ILE A 35 0.29 11.84 -1.60
N SER A 36 0.73 11.29 -2.73
CA SER A 36 -0.14 10.90 -3.85
C SER A 36 -0.87 9.59 -3.54
N ILE A 37 -2.20 9.65 -3.40
CA ILE A 37 -3.03 8.46 -3.14
C ILE A 37 -2.92 7.46 -4.30
N ILE A 38 -2.82 7.94 -5.54
CA ILE A 38 -2.70 7.09 -6.73
C ILE A 38 -1.39 6.30 -6.69
N SER A 39 -0.28 6.94 -6.30
CA SER A 39 1.01 6.25 -6.17
C SER A 39 0.96 5.16 -5.11
N VAL A 40 0.27 5.39 -3.99
CA VAL A 40 0.11 4.35 -2.96
C VAL A 40 -0.82 3.22 -3.42
N ALA A 41 -1.88 3.53 -4.15
CA ALA A 41 -2.75 2.52 -4.76
C ALA A 41 -1.99 1.63 -5.76
N TYR A 42 -1.03 2.18 -6.50
CA TYR A 42 -0.14 1.40 -7.36
C TYR A 42 0.68 0.36 -6.58
N PHE A 43 1.24 0.71 -5.41
CA PHE A 43 1.99 -0.24 -4.59
C PHE A 43 1.11 -1.36 -4.01
N LEU A 44 -0.16 -1.07 -3.72
CA LEU A 44 -1.14 -2.11 -3.39
C LEU A 44 -1.36 -3.06 -4.58
N LEU A 45 -1.56 -2.51 -5.79
CA LEU A 45 -1.72 -3.31 -7.01
C LEU A 45 -0.49 -4.17 -7.29
N TRP A 46 0.71 -3.63 -7.07
CA TRP A 46 1.97 -4.38 -7.18
C TRP A 46 2.03 -5.56 -6.20
N GLY A 47 1.62 -5.37 -4.94
CA GLY A 47 1.52 -6.47 -3.98
C GLY A 47 0.53 -7.56 -4.42
N LEU A 48 -0.63 -7.17 -4.94
CA LEU A 48 -1.61 -8.11 -5.51
C LEU A 48 -1.05 -8.87 -6.72
N TYR A 49 -0.31 -8.19 -7.59
CA TYR A 49 0.37 -8.83 -8.70
C TYR A 49 1.40 -9.85 -8.21
N ASN A 50 2.18 -9.52 -7.18
CA ASN A 50 3.16 -10.44 -6.60
C ASN A 50 2.52 -11.70 -6.01
N LEU A 51 1.35 -11.57 -5.38
CA LEU A 51 0.58 -12.74 -4.91
C LEU A 51 0.21 -13.71 -6.03
N PHE A 52 -0.11 -13.17 -7.22
CA PHE A 52 -0.35 -13.99 -8.40
C PHE A 52 0.95 -14.52 -9.01
N TYR A 53 2.01 -13.71 -9.04
CA TYR A 53 3.24 -13.99 -9.78
C TYR A 53 4.17 -14.99 -9.08
N TYR A 54 4.37 -14.89 -7.76
CA TYR A 54 5.34 -15.75 -7.04
C TYR A 54 5.05 -17.25 -7.05
N PRO A 55 3.79 -17.72 -7.02
CA PRO A 55 3.48 -19.14 -7.22
C PRO A 55 3.99 -19.67 -8.57
N HIS A 56 3.94 -18.87 -9.64
CA HIS A 56 4.45 -19.24 -10.96
C HIS A 56 5.99 -19.36 -11.00
N LEU A 57 6.68 -18.73 -10.05
CA LEU A 57 8.14 -18.80 -9.89
C LEU A 57 8.59 -19.87 -8.88
N ASN A 58 7.67 -20.60 -8.25
CA ASN A 58 7.96 -21.51 -7.13
C ASN A 58 8.67 -20.80 -5.96
N GLN A 59 8.31 -19.53 -5.69
CA GLN A 59 8.90 -18.70 -4.63
C GLN A 59 7.96 -18.58 -3.42
N SER A 60 7.90 -19.64 -2.62
CA SER A 60 6.95 -19.72 -1.50
C SER A 60 7.21 -18.69 -0.40
N TRP A 61 8.48 -18.38 -0.08
CA TRP A 61 8.77 -17.38 0.97
C TRP A 61 8.37 -15.98 0.53
N SER A 62 8.64 -15.63 -0.72
CA SER A 62 8.22 -14.37 -1.34
C SER A 62 6.72 -14.29 -1.41
N PHE A 63 6.01 -15.38 -1.70
CA PHE A 63 4.55 -15.40 -1.65
C PHE A 63 4.01 -15.03 -0.26
N TYR A 64 4.52 -15.62 0.82
CA TYR A 64 4.08 -15.26 2.17
C TYR A 64 4.48 -13.84 2.59
N ALA A 65 5.66 -13.37 2.16
CA ALA A 65 6.06 -11.98 2.35
C ALA A 65 5.15 -11.00 1.59
N ALA A 66 4.70 -11.39 0.39
CA ALA A 66 3.82 -10.61 -0.47
C ALA A 66 2.45 -10.41 0.17
N ILE A 67 1.94 -11.43 0.88
CA ILE A 67 0.71 -11.30 1.68
C ILE A 67 0.89 -10.19 2.71
N THR A 68 2.03 -10.19 3.41
CA THR A 68 2.32 -9.25 4.49
C THR A 68 2.40 -7.80 3.98
N ILE A 69 3.16 -7.55 2.90
CA ILE A 69 3.27 -6.20 2.32
C ILE A 69 1.97 -5.73 1.67
N THR A 70 1.19 -6.65 1.08
CA THR A 70 -0.14 -6.35 0.52
C THR A 70 -1.11 -5.92 1.61
N ILE A 71 -1.13 -6.60 2.76
CA ILE A 71 -1.94 -6.19 3.92
C ILE A 71 -1.50 -4.81 4.43
N ALA A 72 -0.20 -4.57 4.54
CA ALA A 72 0.33 -3.28 4.98
C ALA A 72 -0.07 -2.14 4.03
N ASN A 73 0.07 -2.33 2.72
CA ASN A 73 -0.36 -1.36 1.71
C ASN A 73 -1.88 -1.15 1.72
N THR A 74 -2.66 -2.22 1.91
CA THR A 74 -4.12 -2.13 2.05
C THR A 74 -4.50 -1.24 3.22
N LEU A 75 -3.89 -1.46 4.38
CA LEU A 75 -4.11 -0.63 5.56
C LEU A 75 -3.71 0.83 5.28
N TRP A 76 -2.59 1.06 4.61
CA TRP A 76 -2.10 2.40 4.31
C TRP A 76 -3.06 3.17 3.38
N VAL A 77 -3.55 2.53 2.31
CA VAL A 77 -4.56 3.10 1.41
C VAL A 77 -5.83 3.45 2.17
N ILE A 78 -6.34 2.55 3.03
CA ILE A 78 -7.53 2.81 3.84
C ILE A 78 -7.35 4.04 4.73
N LEU A 79 -6.21 4.14 5.43
CA LEU A 79 -5.93 5.28 6.30
C LEU A 79 -5.77 6.58 5.51
N LEU A 80 -5.11 6.54 4.34
CA LEU A 80 -4.96 7.71 3.47
C LEU A 80 -6.32 8.22 2.98
N LEU A 81 -7.19 7.32 2.52
CA LEU A 81 -8.54 7.70 2.08
C LEU A 81 -9.36 8.28 3.24
N LYS A 82 -9.25 7.70 4.44
CA LYS A 82 -9.95 8.17 5.63
C LYS A 82 -9.52 9.58 6.07
N TYR A 83 -8.21 9.86 6.10
CA TYR A 83 -7.67 11.11 6.65
C TYR A 83 -7.37 12.20 5.63
N SER A 84 -7.38 11.91 4.32
CA SER A 84 -7.21 12.92 3.27
C SER A 84 -8.49 13.72 2.96
N GLY A 85 -9.65 13.27 3.44
CA GLY A 85 -10.94 13.84 3.03
C GLY A 85 -11.21 13.66 1.53
N PHE A 86 -10.55 12.70 0.87
CA PHE A 86 -10.65 12.44 -0.57
C PHE A 86 -12.10 12.35 -1.05
N PHE A 87 -12.93 11.58 -0.34
CA PHE A 87 -14.36 11.44 -0.69
C PHE A 87 -15.14 12.76 -0.58
N ASN A 88 -14.79 13.62 0.38
CA ASN A 88 -15.43 14.94 0.52
C ASN A 88 -15.03 15.89 -0.61
N ARG A 89 -13.77 15.81 -1.09
CA ARG A 89 -13.31 16.57 -2.25
C ARG A 89 -13.94 16.05 -3.55
N PHE A 90 -13.98 14.74 -3.74
CA PHE A 90 -14.58 14.13 -4.93
C PHE A 90 -16.07 14.48 -5.04
N LYS A 91 -16.79 14.42 -3.91
CA LYS A 91 -18.20 14.84 -3.86
C LYS A 91 -18.39 16.29 -4.28
N LYS A 92 -17.54 17.22 -3.83
CA LYS A 92 -17.60 18.63 -4.26
C LYS A 92 -17.37 18.83 -5.76
N VAL A 93 -16.44 18.08 -6.36
CA VAL A 93 -16.19 18.14 -7.82
C VAL A 93 -17.41 17.69 -8.61
N VAL A 94 -18.09 16.63 -8.15
CA VAL A 94 -19.27 16.09 -8.82
C VAL A 94 -20.50 16.99 -8.62
N ASP A 95 -20.70 17.49 -7.39
CA ASP A 95 -21.88 18.29 -7.04
C ASP A 95 -21.77 19.76 -7.52
N TYR A 96 -20.55 20.30 -7.68
CA TYR A 96 -20.29 21.70 -8.06
C TYR A 96 -19.12 21.83 -9.05
N PRO A 97 -19.28 21.38 -10.31
CA PRO A 97 -18.21 21.38 -11.30
C PRO A 97 -17.73 22.78 -11.69
N GLU A 98 -18.54 23.83 -11.50
CA GLU A 98 -18.23 25.22 -11.85
C GLU A 98 -17.33 25.97 -10.85
N ILE A 99 -17.04 25.40 -9.68
CA ILE A 99 -16.30 26.07 -8.59
C ILE A 99 -14.79 25.70 -8.60
N ILE A 100 -14.35 24.82 -9.49
CA ILE A 100 -12.99 24.27 -9.57
C ILE A 100 -12.38 24.58 -10.92
#